data_AF-A0A925H3J2-F1
#
_entry.id   AF-A0A925H3J2-F1
#
_cell.length_a   1.000
_cell.length_b   1.000
_cell.length_c   1.000
_cell.angle_alpha   90.00
_cell.angle_beta   90.00
_cell.angle_gamma   90.00
#
_symmetry.space_group_name_H-M   'P 1'
#
loop_
_entity.id
_entity.type
_entity.pdbx_description
1 polymer ?
#
loop_
_entity_poly.entity_id
_entity_poly.type
_entity_poly.pdbx_seq_one_letter_code
_entity_poly.pdbx_strand_id
1 'polypeptide(L)'
;PISVEWTVPYGASFFHVGVHNLPSKHAHATMEVLTAFTASPDEARLRGVFEMLAGYRSTLIVLNHPLWDEPGIGTDAHRALLNRFISNYRPYLHAAELNGLRSWNENATVAQFSKETGLPLISGGDRHGCEPNANVNLTNASTFPEFVDEVRNNKLSTVLFLNQYREPVRLRLLQGVLDVVREYPELPEGRRLWTDRVFFQRDDGSIRSLSSLWTGDGPPVVKVFMNGVRLLESRRLRVALRIALSERQEGAT
;
A
#
# COMPACT_ATOMS: atom_id res chain seq x y z
N PRO A 1 11.26 1.74 13.19
CA PRO A 1 10.63 0.43 12.90
C PRO A 1 11.03 0.00 11.49
N ILE A 2 11.48 -1.25 11.30
CA ILE A 2 11.76 -1.79 9.96
C ILE A 2 10.49 -2.48 9.49
N SER A 3 9.97 -2.09 8.33
CA SER A 3 8.76 -2.68 7.77
C SER A 3 8.96 -3.06 6.32
N VAL A 4 8.24 -4.08 5.86
CA VAL A 4 8.26 -4.55 4.49
C VAL A 4 6.88 -5.03 4.10
N GLU A 5 6.49 -4.78 2.85
CA GLU A 5 5.40 -5.50 2.22
C GLU A 5 5.97 -6.71 1.51
N TRP A 6 5.48 -7.89 1.88
CA TRP A 6 5.90 -9.16 1.30
C TRP A 6 4.82 -9.68 0.36
N THR A 7 5.15 -9.80 -0.92
CA THR A 7 4.33 -10.51 -1.90
C THR A 7 4.51 -12.01 -1.72
N VAL A 8 3.44 -12.68 -1.29
CA VAL A 8 3.37 -14.12 -1.00
C VAL A 8 2.69 -14.84 -2.17
N PRO A 9 3.42 -15.53 -3.05
CA PRO A 9 2.79 -16.40 -4.05
C PRO A 9 1.96 -17.49 -3.38
N TYR A 10 0.73 -17.70 -3.86
CA TYR A 10 -0.19 -18.69 -3.31
C TYR A 10 -1.18 -19.20 -4.37
N GLY A 11 -1.16 -20.50 -4.65
CA GLY A 11 -1.95 -21.09 -5.73
C GLY A 11 -1.67 -20.42 -7.08
N ALA A 12 -2.72 -19.92 -7.74
CA ALA A 12 -2.65 -19.26 -9.04
C ALA A 12 -2.49 -17.72 -8.94
N SER A 13 -2.27 -17.18 -7.74
CA SER A 13 -2.20 -15.72 -7.48
C SER A 13 -1.16 -15.43 -6.39
N PHE A 14 -1.24 -14.27 -5.77
CA PHE A 14 -0.47 -13.89 -4.59
C PHE A 14 -1.30 -13.02 -3.64
N PHE A 15 -0.84 -12.91 -2.40
CA PHE A 15 -1.32 -11.95 -1.41
C PHE A 15 -0.18 -11.07 -0.94
N HIS A 16 -0.49 -9.85 -0.50
CA HIS A 16 0.49 -8.96 0.10
C HIS A 16 0.34 -8.97 1.61
N VAL A 17 1.47 -9.13 2.31
CA VAL A 17 1.53 -9.18 3.76
C VAL A 17 2.44 -8.08 4.27
N GLY A 18 1.88 -7.13 5.01
CA GLY A 18 2.62 -6.12 5.73
C GLY A 18 3.29 -6.74 6.97
N VAL A 19 4.62 -6.72 7.01
CA VAL A 19 5.41 -7.13 8.18
C VAL A 19 6.02 -5.87 8.79
N HIS A 20 5.54 -5.47 9.96
CA HIS A 20 5.90 -4.20 10.58
C HIS A 20 6.69 -4.39 11.86
N ASN A 21 7.70 -3.54 12.05
CA ASN A 21 8.59 -3.54 13.20
C ASN A 21 9.37 -4.86 13.35
N LEU A 22 10.01 -5.27 12.26
CA LEU A 22 11.01 -6.35 12.27
C LEU A 22 12.18 -5.98 13.19
N PRO A 23 12.67 -6.91 14.02
CA PRO A 23 13.87 -6.67 14.84
C PRO A 23 15.09 -6.43 13.96
N SER A 24 15.80 -5.32 14.16
CA SER A 24 16.96 -4.95 13.33
C SER A 24 18.03 -6.03 13.24
N LYS A 25 18.25 -6.80 14.32
CA LYS A 25 19.20 -7.93 14.35
C LYS A 25 18.83 -9.06 13.37
N HIS A 26 17.53 -9.22 13.08
CA HIS A 26 17.02 -10.30 12.23
C HIS A 26 16.51 -9.81 10.87
N ALA A 27 16.47 -8.50 10.63
CA ALA A 27 15.88 -7.91 9.44
C ALA A 27 16.49 -8.46 8.14
N HIS A 28 17.82 -8.52 8.04
CA HIS A 28 18.49 -9.00 6.83
C HIS A 28 18.19 -10.49 6.55
N ALA A 29 18.42 -11.37 7.53
CA ALA A 29 18.12 -12.79 7.41
C ALA A 29 16.62 -13.05 7.13
N THR A 30 15.73 -12.25 7.72
CA THR A 30 14.29 -12.32 7.43
C THR A 30 14.03 -11.98 5.96
N MET A 31 14.59 -10.87 5.46
CA MET A 31 14.45 -10.47 4.07
C MET A 31 14.97 -11.51 3.09
N GLU A 32 16.07 -12.21 3.41
CA GLU A 32 16.57 -13.33 2.61
C GLU A 32 15.55 -14.47 2.54
N VAL A 33 14.93 -14.84 3.66
CA VAL A 33 13.88 -15.88 3.72
C VAL A 33 12.67 -15.48 2.87
N LEU A 34 12.18 -14.24 3.03
CA LEU A 34 11.01 -13.76 2.28
C LEU A 34 11.29 -13.73 0.77
N THR A 35 12.46 -13.23 0.38
CA THR A 35 12.90 -13.15 -1.03
C THR A 35 13.06 -14.55 -1.62
N ALA A 36 13.70 -15.47 -0.91
CA ALA A 36 13.89 -16.85 -1.37
C ALA A 36 12.56 -17.59 -1.53
N PHE A 37 11.59 -17.35 -0.63
CA PHE A 37 10.25 -17.89 -0.78
C PHE A 37 9.55 -17.32 -2.02
N THR A 38 9.54 -16.00 -2.20
CA THR A 38 8.87 -15.35 -3.35
C THR A 38 9.48 -15.80 -4.68
N ALA A 39 10.81 -15.99 -4.74
CA ALA A 39 11.51 -16.44 -5.94
C ALA A 39 11.29 -17.94 -6.26
N SER A 40 10.98 -18.76 -5.26
CA SER A 40 10.78 -20.20 -5.42
C SER A 40 9.72 -20.68 -4.44
N PRO A 41 8.43 -20.37 -4.72
CA PRO A 41 7.37 -20.60 -3.77
C PRO A 41 7.11 -22.09 -3.57
N ASP A 42 6.91 -22.45 -2.30
CA ASP A 42 6.51 -23.80 -1.90
C ASP A 42 5.56 -23.65 -0.70
N GLU A 43 4.27 -23.86 -0.95
CA GLU A 43 3.20 -23.70 0.05
C GLU A 43 3.45 -24.52 1.32
N ALA A 44 4.18 -25.65 1.23
CA ALA A 44 4.51 -26.48 2.39
C ALA A 44 5.45 -25.76 3.37
N ARG A 45 6.30 -24.84 2.88
CA ARG A 45 7.22 -24.03 3.71
C ARG A 45 6.57 -22.76 4.25
N LEU A 46 5.45 -22.31 3.68
CA LEU A 46 4.84 -21.02 4.02
C LEU A 46 4.43 -20.92 5.49
N ARG A 47 3.92 -22.01 6.08
CA ARG A 47 3.61 -22.05 7.52
C ARG A 47 4.84 -21.71 8.37
N GLY A 48 6.00 -22.29 8.06
CA GLY A 48 7.23 -22.05 8.81
C GLY A 48 7.71 -20.60 8.73
N VAL A 49 7.50 -19.94 7.58
CA VAL A 49 7.81 -18.51 7.42
C VAL A 49 6.89 -17.67 8.32
N PHE A 50 5.60 -17.96 8.33
CA PHE A 50 4.65 -17.28 9.22
C PHE A 50 4.93 -17.53 10.70
N GLU A 51 5.31 -18.74 11.09
CA GLU A 51 5.71 -19.08 12.46
C GLU A 51 6.94 -18.28 12.91
N MET A 52 7.96 -18.19 12.04
CA MET A 52 9.14 -17.37 12.29
C MET A 52 8.75 -15.90 12.51
N LEU A 53 7.98 -15.31 11.59
CA LEU A 53 7.54 -13.92 11.69
C LEU A 53 6.69 -13.68 12.95
N ALA A 54 5.74 -14.56 13.24
CA ALA A 54 4.87 -14.46 14.40
C ALA A 54 5.65 -14.63 15.72
N GLY A 55 6.78 -15.32 15.70
CA GLY A 55 7.70 -15.47 16.84
C GLY A 55 8.31 -14.14 17.31
N TYR A 56 8.40 -13.13 16.44
CA TYR A 56 8.82 -11.78 16.83
C TYR A 56 7.67 -11.06 17.56
N ARG A 57 7.75 -10.97 18.89
CA ARG A 57 6.66 -10.48 19.75
C ARG A 57 6.18 -9.07 19.39
N SER A 58 7.12 -8.17 19.09
CA SER A 58 6.82 -6.77 18.75
C SER A 58 6.62 -6.53 17.25
N THR A 59 6.47 -7.59 16.45
CA THR A 59 6.20 -7.51 15.01
C THR A 59 4.71 -7.70 14.75
N LEU A 60 4.17 -6.86 13.86
CA LEU A 60 2.79 -6.96 13.38
C LEU A 60 2.77 -7.56 11.98
N ILE A 61 1.79 -8.42 11.71
CA ILE A 61 1.64 -9.14 10.44
C ILE A 61 0.23 -8.86 9.96
N VAL A 62 0.12 -8.07 8.90
CA VAL A 62 -1.12 -7.54 8.37
C VAL A 62 -1.36 -8.16 7.00
N LEU A 63 -2.58 -8.62 6.75
CA LEU A 63 -2.98 -8.97 5.39
C LEU A 63 -3.38 -7.66 4.68
N ASN A 64 -2.50 -7.19 3.78
CA ASN A 64 -2.70 -5.93 3.06
C ASN A 64 -3.76 -6.14 1.97
N HIS A 65 -4.63 -5.14 1.80
CA HIS A 65 -5.70 -5.05 0.79
C HIS A 65 -6.21 -6.43 0.33
N PRO A 66 -6.86 -7.22 1.23
CA PRO A 66 -7.08 -8.66 1.05
C PRO A 66 -7.94 -9.02 -0.16
N LEU A 67 -8.76 -8.09 -0.63
CA LEU A 67 -9.69 -8.28 -1.75
C LEU A 67 -9.13 -7.79 -3.08
N TRP A 68 -7.89 -7.27 -3.11
CA TRP A 68 -7.29 -6.83 -4.35
C TRP A 68 -6.80 -8.01 -5.18
N ASP A 69 -7.53 -8.29 -6.26
CA ASP A 69 -7.13 -9.22 -7.31
C ASP A 69 -6.21 -8.51 -8.31
N GLU A 70 -4.95 -8.30 -7.91
CA GLU A 70 -3.93 -7.68 -8.77
C GLU A 70 -3.64 -8.50 -10.04
N PRO A 71 -3.50 -9.84 -9.99
CA PRO A 71 -3.24 -10.64 -11.19
C PRO A 71 -4.43 -10.76 -12.15
N GLY A 72 -5.65 -10.44 -11.68
CA GLY A 72 -6.86 -10.50 -12.50
C GLY A 72 -7.39 -11.92 -12.72
N ILE A 73 -7.30 -12.79 -11.70
CA ILE A 73 -7.82 -14.17 -11.78
C ILE A 73 -9.35 -14.24 -11.66
N GLY A 74 -10.01 -13.12 -11.35
CA GLY A 74 -11.44 -12.99 -11.18
C GLY A 74 -11.85 -13.00 -9.70
N THR A 75 -12.85 -12.19 -9.35
CA THR A 75 -13.31 -11.97 -7.97
C THR A 75 -13.65 -13.26 -7.22
N ASP A 76 -14.37 -14.20 -7.85
CA ASP A 76 -14.76 -15.45 -7.21
C ASP A 76 -13.56 -16.37 -6.95
N ALA A 77 -12.65 -16.47 -7.92
CA ALA A 77 -11.43 -17.26 -7.79
C ALA A 77 -10.50 -16.67 -6.71
N HIS A 78 -10.34 -15.34 -6.69
CA HIS A 78 -9.59 -14.64 -5.65
C HIS A 78 -10.19 -14.87 -4.27
N ARG A 79 -11.53 -14.77 -4.14
CA ARG A 79 -12.21 -15.00 -2.86
C ARG A 79 -12.07 -16.45 -2.39
N ALA A 80 -12.11 -17.43 -3.30
CA ALA A 80 -11.86 -18.83 -2.97
C ALA A 80 -10.41 -19.06 -2.49
N LEU A 81 -9.42 -18.45 -3.14
CA LEU A 81 -8.02 -18.49 -2.69
C LEU A 81 -7.83 -17.81 -1.34
N LEU A 82 -8.45 -16.65 -1.12
CA LEU A 82 -8.38 -15.92 0.15
C LEU A 82 -8.94 -16.76 1.31
N ASN A 83 -10.08 -17.43 1.08
CA ASN A 83 -10.68 -18.32 2.09
C ASN A 83 -9.76 -19.50 2.43
N ARG A 84 -9.09 -20.10 1.43
CA ARG A 84 -8.08 -21.14 1.66
C ARG A 84 -6.87 -20.60 2.43
N PHE A 85 -6.38 -19.43 2.04
CA PHE A 85 -5.25 -18.77 2.69
C PHE A 85 -5.53 -18.51 4.18
N ILE A 86 -6.69 -17.92 4.48
CA ILE A 86 -7.13 -17.70 5.86
C ILE A 86 -7.30 -19.02 6.61
N SER A 87 -7.94 -20.03 6.03
CA SER A 87 -8.11 -21.33 6.70
C SER A 87 -6.79 -21.95 7.16
N ASN A 88 -5.70 -21.70 6.41
CA ASN A 88 -4.38 -22.27 6.71
C ASN A 88 -3.50 -21.38 7.61
N TYR A 89 -3.58 -20.05 7.46
CA TYR A 89 -2.59 -19.13 8.05
C TYR A 89 -3.19 -18.08 9.00
N ARG A 90 -4.51 -18.06 9.19
CA ARG A 90 -5.19 -17.14 10.12
C ARG A 90 -4.56 -17.02 11.51
N PRO A 91 -4.04 -18.09 12.16
CA PRO A 91 -3.41 -17.97 13.47
C PRO A 91 -2.18 -17.05 13.51
N TYR A 92 -1.51 -16.84 12.38
CA TYR A 92 -0.29 -16.04 12.29
C TYR A 92 -0.54 -14.60 11.79
N LEU A 93 -1.74 -14.35 11.25
CA LEU A 93 -2.15 -13.02 10.80
C LEU A 93 -2.77 -12.25 11.98
N HIS A 94 -2.35 -11.00 12.15
CA HIS A 94 -2.73 -10.17 13.29
C HIS A 94 -3.83 -9.18 12.98
N ALA A 95 -3.94 -8.72 11.73
CA ALA A 95 -4.97 -7.80 11.28
C ALA A 95 -5.21 -7.92 9.77
N ALA A 96 -6.32 -7.33 9.30
CA ALA A 96 -6.61 -7.09 7.89
C ALA A 96 -6.63 -5.59 7.61
N GLU A 97 -6.08 -5.15 6.49
CA GLU A 97 -5.96 -3.74 6.14
C GLU A 97 -7.30 -3.16 5.64
N LEU A 98 -7.73 -2.05 6.25
CA LEU A 98 -8.57 -1.05 5.59
C LEU A 98 -7.66 -0.07 4.87
N ASN A 99 -7.74 -0.05 3.55
CA ASN A 99 -6.78 0.68 2.74
C ASN A 99 -7.30 2.08 2.40
N GLY A 100 -6.58 3.11 2.80
CA GLY A 100 -6.94 4.50 2.59
C GLY A 100 -7.07 4.88 1.11
N LEU A 101 -6.42 4.17 0.17
CA LEU A 101 -6.52 4.43 -1.27
C LEU A 101 -7.74 3.75 -1.92
N ARG A 102 -8.29 2.70 -1.30
CA ARG A 102 -9.40 1.92 -1.87
C ARG A 102 -10.75 2.62 -1.69
N SER A 103 -11.76 2.11 -2.39
CA SER A 103 -13.12 2.62 -2.32
C SER A 103 -13.79 2.22 -1.01
N TRP A 104 -14.84 2.94 -0.61
CA TRP A 104 -15.66 2.55 0.54
C TRP A 104 -16.30 1.17 0.37
N ASN A 105 -16.77 0.83 -0.84
CA ASN A 105 -17.39 -0.47 -1.10
C ASN A 105 -16.41 -1.63 -0.86
N GLU A 106 -15.15 -1.48 -1.31
CA GLU A 106 -14.11 -2.47 -1.06
C GLU A 106 -13.81 -2.57 0.45
N ASN A 107 -13.58 -1.44 1.12
CA ASN A 107 -13.31 -1.41 2.56
C ASN A 107 -14.48 -1.93 3.41
N ALA A 108 -15.73 -1.71 2.99
CA ALA A 108 -16.91 -2.29 3.64
C ALA A 108 -16.94 -3.82 3.48
N THR A 109 -16.50 -4.33 2.33
CA THR A 109 -16.35 -5.77 2.10
C THR A 109 -15.21 -6.35 2.96
N VAL A 110 -14.10 -5.62 3.13
CA VAL A 110 -13.04 -5.99 4.07
C VAL A 110 -13.53 -5.99 5.51
N ALA A 111 -14.38 -5.02 5.90
CA ALA A 111 -14.98 -5.00 7.22
C ALA A 111 -15.89 -6.21 7.47
N GLN A 112 -16.59 -6.69 6.46
CA GLN A 112 -17.35 -7.94 6.53
C GLN A 112 -16.43 -9.16 6.65
N PHE A 113 -15.36 -9.22 5.85
CA PHE A 113 -14.31 -10.24 5.96
C PHE A 113 -13.65 -10.29 7.35
N SER A 114 -13.44 -9.14 7.99
CA SER A 114 -12.95 -9.06 9.38
C SER A 114 -13.90 -9.74 10.36
N LYS A 115 -15.22 -9.56 10.22
CA LYS A 115 -16.23 -10.24 11.05
C LYS A 115 -16.20 -11.76 10.85
N GLU A 116 -16.05 -12.21 9.61
CA GLU A 116 -16.01 -13.63 9.24
C GLU A 116 -14.76 -14.34 9.76
N THR A 117 -13.63 -13.64 9.80
CA THR A 117 -12.32 -14.22 10.18
C THR A 117 -11.90 -13.88 11.62
N GLY A 118 -12.56 -12.91 12.26
CA GLY A 118 -12.15 -12.33 13.54
C GLY A 118 -10.83 -11.56 13.51
N LEU A 119 -10.30 -11.21 12.33
CA LEU A 119 -9.12 -10.36 12.23
C LEU A 119 -9.51 -8.93 12.60
N PRO A 120 -8.82 -8.26 13.54
CA PRO A 120 -8.94 -6.82 13.72
C PRO A 120 -8.67 -6.09 12.40
N LEU A 121 -9.37 -4.99 12.17
CA LEU A 121 -9.12 -4.09 11.05
C LEU A 121 -8.04 -3.10 11.43
N ILE A 122 -7.06 -2.85 10.56
CA ILE A 122 -6.02 -1.85 10.79
C ILE A 122 -5.98 -0.86 9.63
N SER A 123 -5.62 0.39 9.90
CA SER A 123 -5.38 1.35 8.82
C SER A 123 -4.13 0.94 8.06
N GLY A 124 -4.20 1.10 6.75
CA GLY A 124 -3.04 1.05 5.90
C GLY A 124 -3.31 1.87 4.66
N GLY A 125 -2.32 1.98 3.80
CA GLY A 125 -2.35 2.96 2.75
C GLY A 125 -1.32 2.62 1.71
N ASP A 126 -1.81 2.32 0.53
CA ASP A 126 -1.01 2.18 -0.68
C ASP A 126 -0.64 3.57 -1.24
N ARG A 127 -0.22 4.47 -0.33
CA ARG A 127 -0.14 5.90 -0.58
C ARG A 127 1.18 6.25 -1.25
N HIS A 128 1.08 6.61 -2.52
CA HIS A 128 2.20 6.95 -3.40
C HIS A 128 2.40 8.46 -3.66
N GLY A 129 1.90 9.33 -2.77
CA GLY A 129 2.03 10.79 -2.93
C GLY A 129 2.23 11.50 -1.60
N CYS A 130 2.17 12.83 -1.62
CA CYS A 130 2.60 13.66 -0.49
C CYS A 130 1.52 13.87 0.59
N GLU A 131 0.25 13.75 0.21
CA GLU A 131 -0.85 13.85 1.19
C GLU A 131 -0.81 12.67 2.18
N PRO A 132 -1.00 12.90 3.49
CA PRO A 132 -1.12 11.83 4.48
C PRO A 132 -2.18 10.79 4.12
N ASN A 133 -2.02 9.58 4.66
CA ASN A 133 -2.97 8.51 4.42
C ASN A 133 -4.41 8.93 4.80
N ALA A 134 -5.39 8.46 4.03
CA ALA A 134 -6.79 8.87 4.18
C ALA A 134 -7.49 8.16 5.35
N ASN A 135 -6.85 7.17 5.94
CA ASN A 135 -7.25 6.59 7.21
C ASN A 135 -6.03 6.40 8.13
N VAL A 136 -6.27 6.42 9.43
CA VAL A 136 -5.23 6.30 10.47
C VAL A 136 -5.75 5.46 11.63
N ASN A 137 -4.85 4.77 12.32
CA ASN A 137 -5.18 4.11 13.58
C ASN A 137 -5.17 5.11 14.73
N LEU A 138 -6.23 5.08 15.53
CA LEU A 138 -6.26 5.71 16.84
C LEU A 138 -5.78 4.67 17.87
N THR A 139 -4.83 5.07 18.71
CA THR A 139 -4.19 4.20 19.70
C THR A 139 -3.84 5.01 20.96
N ASN A 140 -3.80 4.33 22.11
CA ASN A 140 -3.26 4.90 23.36
C ASN A 140 -1.81 4.49 23.59
N ALA A 141 -1.26 3.62 22.74
CA ALA A 141 0.12 3.19 22.81
C ALA A 141 1.08 4.37 22.65
N SER A 142 2.10 4.41 23.51
CA SER A 142 3.20 5.38 23.44
C SER A 142 4.36 4.86 22.59
N THR A 143 4.38 3.56 22.32
CA THR A 143 5.41 2.89 21.51
C THR A 143 4.81 1.91 20.49
N PHE A 144 5.55 1.61 19.42
CA PHE A 144 5.08 0.62 18.45
C PHE A 144 4.85 -0.78 19.05
N PRO A 145 5.74 -1.31 19.93
CA PRO A 145 5.46 -2.57 20.62
C PRO A 145 4.16 -2.58 21.44
N GLU A 146 3.82 -1.49 22.13
CA GLU A 146 2.53 -1.34 22.82
C GLU A 146 1.36 -1.39 21.83
N PHE A 147 1.48 -0.71 20.67
CA PHE A 147 0.47 -0.78 19.63
C PHE A 147 0.32 -2.19 19.05
N VAL A 148 1.42 -2.93 18.90
CA VAL A 148 1.37 -4.34 18.51
C VAL A 148 0.63 -5.18 19.54
N ASP A 149 0.81 -4.91 20.84
CA ASP A 149 0.08 -5.59 21.91
C ASP A 149 -1.43 -5.30 21.87
N GLU A 150 -1.82 -4.02 21.68
CA GLU A 150 -3.22 -3.62 21.48
C GLU A 150 -3.89 -4.42 20.35
N VAL A 151 -3.23 -4.53 19.19
CA VAL A 151 -3.80 -5.23 18.04
C VAL A 151 -3.70 -6.75 18.18
N ARG A 152 -2.54 -7.31 18.53
CA ARG A 152 -2.31 -8.77 18.57
C ARG A 152 -3.03 -9.43 19.71
N ASN A 153 -2.91 -8.90 20.92
CA ASN A 153 -3.29 -9.58 22.14
C ASN A 153 -4.66 -9.08 22.62
N ASN A 154 -4.86 -7.76 22.64
CA ASN A 154 -6.12 -7.18 23.09
C ASN A 154 -7.20 -7.19 22.00
N LYS A 155 -6.81 -7.44 20.73
CA LYS A 155 -7.69 -7.40 19.55
C LYS A 155 -8.41 -6.05 19.38
N LEU A 156 -7.75 -4.98 19.83
CA LEU A 156 -8.27 -3.62 19.76
C LEU A 156 -7.62 -2.89 18.60
N SER A 157 -8.45 -2.30 17.74
CA SER A 157 -8.01 -1.40 16.69
C SER A 157 -9.15 -0.51 16.26
N THR A 158 -8.96 0.80 16.35
CA THR A 158 -9.91 1.81 15.90
C THR A 158 -9.30 2.56 14.73
N VAL A 159 -9.99 2.56 13.59
CA VAL A 159 -9.55 3.26 12.38
C VAL A 159 -10.41 4.50 12.17
N LEU A 160 -9.77 5.65 12.09
CA LEU A 160 -10.39 6.93 11.73
C LEU A 160 -10.19 7.18 10.24
N PHE A 161 -11.29 7.34 9.50
CA PHE A 161 -11.26 7.88 8.15
C PHE A 161 -11.24 9.41 8.19
N LEU A 162 -10.26 10.01 7.53
CA LEU A 162 -10.09 11.45 7.46
C LEU A 162 -10.94 12.05 6.32
N ASN A 163 -11.14 13.36 6.34
CA ASN A 163 -12.04 14.04 5.40
C ASN A 163 -11.67 13.81 3.93
N GLN A 164 -10.38 13.70 3.61
CA GLN A 164 -9.93 13.45 2.24
C GLN A 164 -10.38 12.10 1.69
N TYR A 165 -10.74 11.12 2.54
CA TYR A 165 -11.28 9.84 2.07
C TYR A 165 -12.61 9.98 1.31
N ARG A 166 -13.34 11.09 1.54
CA ARG A 166 -14.59 11.41 0.83
C ARG A 166 -14.37 11.91 -0.60
N GLU A 167 -13.13 12.11 -1.01
CA GLU A 167 -12.79 12.48 -2.39
C GLU A 167 -12.75 11.23 -3.27
N PRO A 168 -13.20 11.34 -4.55
CA PRO A 168 -13.15 10.26 -5.52
C PRO A 168 -11.79 9.57 -5.53
N VAL A 169 -11.77 8.24 -5.41
CA VAL A 169 -10.53 7.44 -5.52
C VAL A 169 -9.69 7.88 -6.73
N ARG A 170 -10.35 8.09 -7.89
CA ARG A 170 -9.69 8.57 -9.12
C ARG A 170 -9.06 9.95 -8.95
N LEU A 171 -9.71 10.87 -8.23
CA LEU A 171 -9.14 12.19 -7.96
C LEU A 171 -7.93 12.10 -7.02
N ARG A 172 -7.98 11.21 -6.02
CA ARG A 172 -6.85 10.95 -5.10
C ARG A 172 -5.66 10.31 -5.83
N LEU A 173 -5.92 9.39 -6.77
CA LEU A 173 -4.89 8.84 -7.66
C LEU A 173 -4.27 9.92 -8.55
N LEU A 174 -5.08 10.77 -9.18
CA LEU A 174 -4.60 11.90 -9.98
C LEU A 174 -3.75 12.88 -9.15
N GLN A 175 -4.12 13.12 -7.89
CA GLN A 175 -3.30 13.93 -6.97
C GLN A 175 -1.94 13.26 -6.67
N GLY A 176 -1.89 11.93 -6.57
CA GLY A 176 -0.62 11.19 -6.49
C GLY A 176 0.26 11.39 -7.74
N VAL A 177 -0.33 11.28 -8.94
CA VAL A 177 0.39 11.55 -10.20
C VAL A 177 0.93 12.98 -10.21
N LEU A 178 0.14 13.95 -9.77
CA LEU A 178 0.57 15.34 -9.63
C LEU A 178 1.76 15.50 -8.69
N ASP A 179 1.73 14.86 -7.52
CA ASP A 179 2.83 14.90 -6.55
C ASP A 179 4.12 14.31 -7.15
N VAL A 180 4.01 13.28 -8.00
CA VAL A 180 5.17 12.71 -8.70
C VAL A 180 5.77 13.71 -9.69
N VAL A 181 4.95 14.38 -10.50
CA VAL A 181 5.44 15.21 -11.60
C VAL A 181 5.72 16.68 -11.24
N ARG A 182 5.26 17.11 -10.06
CA ARG A 182 5.44 18.48 -9.55
C ARG A 182 6.92 18.82 -9.36
N GLU A 183 7.23 20.10 -9.54
CA GLU A 183 8.49 20.69 -9.10
C GLU A 183 8.41 21.07 -7.62
N TYR A 184 9.45 20.73 -6.87
CA TYR A 184 9.59 21.05 -5.45
C TYR A 184 10.80 21.97 -5.22
N PRO A 185 10.64 23.30 -5.32
CA PRO A 185 11.74 24.27 -5.22
C PRO A 185 12.51 24.22 -3.89
N GLU A 186 11.86 23.76 -2.83
CA GLU A 186 12.44 23.59 -1.50
C GLU A 186 13.45 22.44 -1.41
N LEU A 187 13.45 21.51 -2.38
CA LEU A 187 14.42 20.44 -2.44
C LEU A 187 15.79 20.95 -2.94
N PRO A 188 16.89 20.27 -2.57
CA PRO A 188 18.21 20.55 -3.13
C PRO A 188 18.24 20.48 -4.66
N GLU A 189 19.17 21.20 -5.26
CA GLU A 189 19.44 21.10 -6.70
C GLU A 189 19.70 19.65 -7.12
N GLY A 190 19.19 19.25 -8.28
CA GLY A 190 19.20 17.84 -8.73
C GLY A 190 18.17 16.94 -8.03
N ARG A 191 17.18 17.52 -7.32
CA ARG A 191 15.99 16.80 -6.81
C ARG A 191 14.68 17.56 -7.01
N ARG A 192 14.73 18.77 -7.59
CA ARG A 192 13.56 19.65 -7.70
C ARG A 192 12.59 19.17 -8.77
N LEU A 193 13.11 18.75 -9.91
CA LEU A 193 12.30 18.31 -11.04
C LEU A 193 11.97 16.83 -10.91
N TRP A 194 10.84 16.40 -11.47
CA TRP A 194 10.50 14.98 -11.52
C TRP A 194 11.52 14.18 -12.36
N THR A 195 12.10 14.78 -13.40
CA THR A 195 13.18 14.18 -14.21
C THR A 195 14.46 13.94 -13.43
N ASP A 196 14.68 14.65 -12.32
CA ASP A 196 15.79 14.41 -11.41
C ASP A 196 15.53 13.23 -10.47
N ARG A 197 14.25 12.90 -10.26
CA ARG A 197 13.77 11.92 -9.29
C ARG A 197 13.35 10.58 -9.92
N VAL A 198 13.29 10.52 -11.25
CA VAL A 198 13.04 9.28 -12.01
C VAL A 198 14.35 8.77 -12.56
N PHE A 199 14.63 7.51 -12.28
CA PHE A 199 15.89 6.86 -12.61
C PHE A 199 15.71 5.73 -13.61
N PHE A 200 16.75 5.46 -14.38
CA PHE A 200 16.85 4.29 -15.24
C PHE A 200 18.21 3.62 -15.05
N GLN A 201 18.24 2.31 -15.26
CA GLN A 201 19.47 1.53 -15.27
C GLN A 201 19.98 1.41 -16.70
N ARG A 202 21.29 1.60 -16.88
CA ARG A 202 21.98 1.39 -18.16
C ARG A 202 22.49 -0.04 -18.28
N ASP A 203 22.89 -0.42 -19.50
CA ASP A 203 23.46 -1.75 -19.79
C ASP A 203 24.72 -2.07 -18.96
N ASP A 204 25.48 -1.03 -18.56
CA ASP A 204 26.64 -1.15 -17.66
C ASP A 204 26.25 -1.30 -16.17
N GLY A 205 24.97 -1.42 -15.87
CA GLY A 205 24.40 -1.52 -14.53
C GLY A 205 24.30 -0.19 -13.79
N SER A 206 24.82 0.92 -14.35
CA SER A 206 24.79 2.22 -13.68
C SER A 206 23.39 2.84 -13.68
N ILE A 207 23.03 3.47 -12.56
CA ILE A 207 21.75 4.17 -12.39
C ILE A 207 21.96 5.66 -12.71
N ARG A 208 21.04 6.25 -13.48
CA ARG A 208 21.06 7.66 -13.90
C ARG A 208 19.66 8.27 -13.81
N SER A 209 19.58 9.57 -13.53
CA SER A 209 18.31 10.32 -13.61
C SER A 209 17.91 10.59 -15.07
N LEU A 210 16.62 10.77 -15.34
CA LEU A 210 16.15 11.19 -16.67
C LEU A 210 16.74 12.55 -17.08
N SER A 211 16.98 13.47 -16.14
CA SER A 211 17.61 14.76 -16.42
C SER A 211 19.04 14.65 -16.97
N SER A 212 19.75 13.54 -16.70
CA SER A 212 21.05 13.30 -17.32
C SER A 212 20.98 12.94 -18.80
N LEU A 213 19.79 12.54 -19.30
CA LEU A 213 19.56 12.16 -20.69
C LEU A 213 18.83 13.27 -21.45
N TRP A 214 17.85 13.93 -20.83
CA TRP A 214 17.04 14.95 -21.47
C TRP A 214 17.64 16.34 -21.29
N THR A 215 17.88 17.03 -22.40
CA THR A 215 18.16 18.47 -22.42
C THR A 215 16.84 19.23 -22.62
N GLY A 216 16.50 20.14 -21.70
CA GLY A 216 15.22 20.87 -21.72
C GLY A 216 14.02 20.02 -21.24
N ASP A 217 12.80 20.33 -21.70
CA ASP A 217 11.57 19.69 -21.16
C ASP A 217 11.27 18.26 -21.69
N GLY A 218 12.27 17.59 -22.28
CA GLY A 218 12.13 16.22 -22.79
C GLY A 218 11.35 16.08 -24.11
N PRO A 219 10.99 14.84 -24.49
CA PRO A 219 10.30 14.53 -25.74
C PRO A 219 8.93 15.23 -25.88
N PRO A 220 8.50 15.64 -27.09
CA PRO A 220 7.24 16.35 -27.29
C PRO A 220 6.00 15.68 -26.69
N VAL A 221 5.90 14.35 -26.79
CA VAL A 221 4.79 13.57 -26.20
C VAL A 221 4.72 13.73 -24.67
N VAL A 222 5.88 13.76 -24.02
CA VAL A 222 5.98 13.97 -22.57
C VAL A 222 5.56 15.39 -22.23
N LYS A 223 5.96 16.39 -23.01
CA LYS A 223 5.51 17.79 -22.81
C LYS A 223 3.99 17.92 -22.87
N VAL A 224 3.34 17.29 -23.86
CA VAL A 224 1.88 17.29 -24.00
C VAL A 224 1.21 16.67 -22.77
N PHE A 225 1.70 15.50 -22.34
CA PHE A 225 1.21 14.84 -21.14
C PHE A 225 1.38 15.72 -19.89
N MET A 226 2.57 16.28 -19.69
CA MET A 226 2.88 17.13 -18.54
C MET A 226 2.03 18.39 -18.49
N ASN A 227 1.76 19.02 -19.63
CA ASN A 227 0.85 20.15 -19.72
C ASN A 227 -0.58 19.75 -19.34
N GLY A 228 -1.04 18.59 -19.80
CA GLY A 228 -2.34 18.03 -19.42
C GLY A 228 -2.46 17.77 -17.92
N VAL A 229 -1.41 17.20 -17.32
CA VAL A 229 -1.37 16.97 -15.88
C VAL A 229 -1.36 18.29 -15.11
N ARG A 230 -0.57 19.30 -15.52
CA ARG A 230 -0.57 20.63 -14.86
C ARG A 230 -1.95 21.31 -14.88
N LEU A 231 -2.78 21.08 -15.88
CA LEU A 231 -4.17 21.60 -15.88
C LEU A 231 -4.98 21.06 -14.71
N LEU A 232 -4.68 19.86 -14.20
CA LEU A 232 -5.33 19.27 -13.01
C LEU A 232 -5.00 20.05 -11.72
N GLU A 233 -4.02 20.95 -11.71
CA GLU A 233 -3.80 21.86 -10.59
C GLU A 233 -4.84 22.99 -10.53
N SER A 234 -5.56 23.25 -11.63
CA SER A 234 -6.63 24.24 -11.66
C SER A 234 -7.76 23.87 -10.70
N ARG A 235 -8.04 24.76 -9.74
CA ARG A 235 -9.14 24.60 -8.78
C ARG A 235 -10.49 24.39 -9.47
N ARG A 236 -10.74 25.07 -10.60
CA ARG A 236 -12.00 24.93 -11.36
C ARG A 236 -12.13 23.54 -11.97
N LEU A 237 -11.04 23.04 -12.58
CA LEU A 237 -11.03 21.69 -13.16
C LEU A 237 -11.20 20.62 -12.08
N ARG A 238 -10.54 20.78 -10.93
CA ARG A 238 -10.70 19.87 -9.78
C ARG A 238 -12.14 19.80 -9.29
N VAL A 239 -12.82 20.94 -9.16
CA VAL A 239 -14.24 20.96 -8.76
C VAL A 239 -15.11 20.26 -9.79
N ALA A 240 -14.90 20.51 -11.09
CA ALA A 240 -15.63 19.83 -12.16
C ALA A 240 -15.38 18.31 -12.15
N LEU A 241 -14.12 17.88 -12.00
CA LEU A 241 -13.76 16.47 -11.90
C LEU A 241 -14.34 15.81 -10.66
N ARG A 242 -14.38 16.50 -9.51
CA ARG A 242 -15.03 15.99 -8.31
C ARG A 242 -16.50 15.68 -8.56
N ILE A 243 -17.23 16.57 -9.24
CA ILE A 243 -18.65 16.37 -9.59
C ILE A 243 -18.80 15.24 -10.62
N ALA A 244 -17.92 15.18 -11.62
CA ALA A 244 -18.01 14.17 -12.68
C ALA A 244 -17.62 12.77 -12.22
N LEU A 245 -16.70 12.68 -11.25
CA LEU A 245 -16.15 11.43 -10.73
C LEU A 245 -16.74 11.06 -9.37
N SER A 246 -17.63 11.88 -8.80
CA SER A 246 -18.33 11.52 -7.57
C SER A 246 -19.24 10.34 -7.85
N GLU A 247 -18.82 9.16 -7.43
CA GLU A 247 -19.70 8.03 -7.28
C GLU A 247 -20.49 8.24 -5.98
N ARG A 248 -21.79 7.91 -5.97
CA ARG A 248 -22.70 8.07 -4.80
C ARG A 248 -22.25 7.33 -3.52
N GLN A 249 -21.11 6.64 -3.55
CA GLN A 249 -20.70 5.63 -2.58
C GLN A 249 -19.59 6.08 -1.61
N GLU A 250 -19.08 7.31 -1.71
CA GLU A 250 -18.03 7.83 -0.81
C GLU A 250 -18.57 8.63 0.39
N GLY A 251 -19.90 8.66 0.56
CA GLY A 251 -20.55 9.17 1.74
C GLY A 251 -20.70 8.08 2.79
N ALA A 252 -19.83 8.06 3.80
CA ALA A 252 -20.25 7.59 5.12
C ALA A 252 -21.35 8.54 5.61
N THR A 253 -22.61 8.09 5.60
CA THR A 253 -23.67 8.69 6.42
C THR A 253 -23.35 8.44 7.90
#